data_AF-A0A4Y9ZT75-F1
#
_entry.id   AF-A0A4Y9ZT75-F1
#
_cell.length_a   1.000
_cell.length_b   1.000
_cell.length_c   1.000
_cell.angle_alpha   90.00
_cell.angle_beta   90.00
_cell.angle_gamma   90.00
#
_symmetry.space_group_name_H-M   'P 1'
#
loop_
_entity.id
_entity.type
_entity.pdbx_description
1 polymer ?
#
loop_
_entity_poly.entity_id
_entity_poly.type
_entity_poly.pdbx_seq_one_letter_code
_entity_poly.pdbx_strand_id
1 'polypeptide(L)'
;MTDFPSGPVDLDAWDGYRANRQRVLDHLYQSKIDNTIILSGDSHANWVSDLAHPNDTSYDPVTGRGAIGVEFAGTAVTSGSSFGTNIQPAAADAISDVLVQVNDELQWSEGSYRGFFTLTINPDTLTATYYAMNNISSANLDAFASANKLDRPVAGGSVNAGVLKSSVVNATKTVG
;
A
#
# COMPACT_ATOMS: atom_id res chain seq x y z
N MET A 1 -1.24 -8.23 -4.74
CA MET A 1 -2.44 -9.10 -4.67
C MET A 1 -3.73 -8.30 -4.76
N THR A 2 -3.68 -6.97 -4.68
CA THR A 2 -4.72 -6.05 -5.15
C THR A 2 -5.18 -6.36 -6.56
N ASP A 3 -6.50 -6.36 -6.74
CA ASP A 3 -7.20 -6.38 -8.02
C ASP A 3 -7.35 -4.93 -8.48
N PHE A 4 -7.13 -4.63 -9.75
CA PHE A 4 -7.68 -3.43 -10.39
C PHE A 4 -8.93 -3.83 -11.17
N PRO A 5 -10.12 -3.97 -10.54
CA PRO A 5 -11.29 -4.63 -11.13
C PRO A 5 -11.83 -3.94 -12.39
N SER A 6 -11.45 -2.68 -12.64
CA SER A 6 -11.82 -1.91 -13.83
C SER A 6 -10.63 -1.21 -14.53
N GLY A 7 -9.39 -1.63 -14.24
CA GLY A 7 -8.17 -1.07 -14.82
C GLY A 7 -7.52 -1.96 -15.90
N PRO A 8 -6.49 -1.46 -16.61
CA PRO A 8 -5.63 -2.30 -17.42
C PRO A 8 -5.04 -3.41 -16.56
N VAL A 9 -5.15 -4.67 -17.00
CA VAL A 9 -4.56 -5.81 -16.29
C VAL A 9 -3.05 -5.73 -16.41
N ASP A 10 -2.36 -5.67 -15.27
CA ASP A 10 -0.92 -5.89 -15.22
C ASP A 10 -0.65 -7.40 -15.36
N LEU A 11 -0.12 -7.78 -16.52
CA LEU A 11 0.15 -9.18 -16.87
C LEU A 11 1.36 -9.75 -16.13
N ASP A 12 2.22 -8.90 -15.57
CA ASP A 12 3.41 -9.32 -14.83
C ASP A 12 3.13 -9.40 -13.30
N ALA A 13 2.07 -8.73 -12.84
CA ALA A 13 1.60 -8.82 -11.46
C ALA A 13 0.56 -9.94 -11.23
N TRP A 14 0.11 -10.08 -9.98
CA TRP A 14 -0.92 -11.07 -9.59
C TRP A 14 -2.22 -11.00 -10.41
N ASP A 15 -2.52 -9.84 -11.00
CA ASP A 15 -3.69 -9.62 -11.86
C ASP A 15 -3.62 -10.38 -13.19
N GLY A 16 -2.41 -10.64 -13.70
CA GLY A 16 -2.15 -11.52 -14.84
C GLY A 16 -2.32 -13.01 -14.51
N TYR A 17 -2.21 -13.37 -13.23
CA TYR A 17 -2.18 -14.76 -12.74
C TYR A 17 -3.39 -15.11 -11.86
N ARG A 18 -4.59 -14.69 -12.26
CA ARG A 18 -5.83 -14.78 -11.47
C ARG A 18 -6.12 -16.17 -10.89
N ALA A 19 -5.90 -17.24 -11.64
CA ALA A 19 -6.10 -18.60 -11.13
C ALA A 19 -5.13 -18.98 -10.00
N ASN A 20 -3.89 -18.50 -10.07
CA ASN A 20 -2.88 -18.71 -9.03
C ASN A 20 -3.23 -17.89 -7.78
N ARG A 21 -3.58 -16.61 -7.99
CA ARG A 21 -4.06 -15.68 -6.97
C ARG A 21 -5.25 -16.30 -6.21
N GLN A 22 -6.26 -16.78 -6.94
CA GLN A 22 -7.47 -17.37 -6.38
C GLN A 22 -7.15 -18.57 -5.49
N ARG A 23 -6.27 -19.49 -5.91
CA ARG A 23 -5.91 -20.65 -5.09
C ARG A 23 -5.26 -20.28 -3.75
N VAL A 24 -4.45 -19.23 -3.73
CA VAL A 24 -3.85 -18.72 -2.49
C VAL A 24 -4.92 -18.09 -1.60
N LEU A 25 -5.76 -17.20 -2.15
CA LEU A 25 -6.84 -16.56 -1.38
C LEU A 25 -7.85 -17.57 -0.85
N ASP A 26 -8.27 -18.54 -1.67
CA ASP A 26 -9.16 -19.64 -1.29
C ASP A 26 -8.59 -20.41 -0.12
N HIS A 27 -7.28 -20.74 -0.15
CA HIS A 27 -6.64 -21.48 0.92
C HIS A 27 -6.66 -20.69 2.22
N LEU A 28 -6.23 -19.42 2.21
CA LEU A 28 -6.23 -18.55 3.39
C LEU A 28 -7.63 -18.41 3.97
N TYR A 29 -8.62 -18.15 3.11
CA TYR A 29 -10.01 -17.95 3.51
C TYR A 29 -10.64 -19.23 4.08
N GLN A 30 -10.52 -20.36 3.38
CA GLN A 30 -11.10 -21.65 3.82
C GLN A 30 -10.44 -22.19 5.08
N SER A 31 -9.13 -21.96 5.24
CA SER A 31 -8.38 -22.33 6.45
C SER A 31 -8.54 -21.33 7.59
N LYS A 32 -9.28 -20.23 7.40
CA LYS A 32 -9.51 -19.16 8.40
C LYS A 32 -8.20 -18.55 8.90
N ILE A 33 -7.25 -18.32 7.98
CA ILE A 33 -5.99 -17.62 8.25
C ILE A 33 -6.24 -16.14 7.92
N ASP A 34 -6.34 -15.31 8.96
CA ASP A 34 -6.72 -13.89 8.87
C ASP A 34 -5.58 -12.91 9.23
N ASN A 35 -4.40 -13.44 9.57
CA ASN A 35 -3.21 -12.68 9.94
C ASN A 35 -2.10 -12.76 8.88
N THR A 36 -2.48 -12.88 7.60
CA THR A 36 -1.53 -13.00 6.49
C THR A 36 -0.85 -11.66 6.19
N ILE A 37 0.46 -11.70 5.94
CA ILE A 37 1.25 -10.53 5.54
C ILE A 37 1.92 -10.84 4.21
N ILE A 38 1.68 -9.98 3.21
CA ILE A 38 2.34 -10.05 1.89
C ILE A 38 3.28 -8.86 1.74
N LEU A 39 4.52 -9.12 1.33
CA LEU A 39 5.51 -8.09 1.03
C LEU A 39 5.73 -8.02 -0.47
N SER A 40 5.53 -6.84 -1.04
CA SER A 40 5.57 -6.59 -2.48
C SER A 40 6.56 -5.49 -2.83
N GLY A 41 6.90 -5.43 -4.12
CA GLY A 41 7.83 -4.45 -4.70
C GLY A 41 7.56 -4.32 -6.19
N ASP A 42 8.62 -4.23 -6.99
CA ASP A 42 8.61 -4.20 -8.47
C ASP A 42 7.93 -2.98 -9.13
N SER A 43 6.72 -2.62 -8.70
CA SER A 43 6.01 -1.41 -9.14
C SER A 43 6.79 -0.10 -8.92
N HIS A 44 7.85 -0.14 -8.11
CA HIS A 44 8.65 1.01 -7.72
C HIS A 44 7.76 2.14 -7.15
N ALA A 45 6.73 1.80 -6.37
CA ALA A 45 5.87 2.74 -5.66
C ALA A 45 5.54 2.15 -4.29
N ASN A 46 5.29 3.02 -3.32
CA ASN A 46 4.83 2.58 -2.02
C ASN A 46 3.30 2.44 -2.04
N TRP A 47 2.79 1.38 -1.43
CA TRP A 47 1.36 1.25 -1.17
C TRP A 47 1.07 0.25 -0.06
N VAL A 48 -0.11 0.41 0.54
CA VAL A 48 -0.67 -0.51 1.52
C VAL A 48 -2.09 -0.86 1.09
N SER A 49 -2.38 -2.16 1.05
CA SER A 49 -3.71 -2.68 0.76
C SER A 49 -4.13 -3.69 1.81
N ASP A 50 -5.40 -3.67 2.19
CA ASP A 50 -5.98 -4.82 2.84
C ASP A 50 -5.97 -6.02 1.87
N LEU A 51 -5.96 -7.24 2.42
CA LEU A 51 -6.18 -8.45 1.64
C LEU A 51 -7.61 -8.91 1.90
N ALA A 52 -8.49 -8.80 0.91
CA ALA A 52 -9.87 -9.30 0.99
C ALA A 52 -10.07 -10.45 0.00
N HIS A 53 -10.96 -11.39 0.35
CA HIS A 53 -11.33 -12.46 -0.57
C HIS A 53 -12.37 -11.93 -1.58
N PRO A 54 -12.17 -12.09 -2.91
CA PRO A 54 -13.04 -11.48 -3.93
C PRO A 54 -14.53 -11.87 -3.84
N ASN A 55 -14.83 -13.05 -3.31
CA ASN A 55 -16.21 -13.52 -3.11
C ASN A 55 -16.81 -13.17 -1.75
N ASP A 56 -16.06 -12.51 -0.86
CA ASP A 56 -16.55 -12.09 0.45
C ASP A 56 -17.11 -10.67 0.37
N THR A 57 -18.43 -10.56 0.48
CA THR A 57 -19.15 -9.27 0.47
C THR A 57 -19.23 -8.61 1.84
N SER A 58 -18.64 -9.21 2.87
CA SER A 58 -18.60 -8.66 4.22
C SER A 58 -17.43 -7.69 4.44
N TYR A 59 -16.50 -7.62 3.47
CA TYR A 59 -15.38 -6.70 3.50
C TYR A 59 -15.86 -5.25 3.57
N ASP A 60 -15.33 -4.53 4.56
CA ASP A 60 -15.59 -3.11 4.76
C ASP A 60 -14.24 -2.36 4.78
N PRO A 61 -13.94 -1.56 3.75
CA PRO A 61 -12.66 -0.88 3.64
C PRO A 61 -12.49 0.24 4.69
N VAL A 62 -13.56 0.71 5.32
CA VAL A 62 -13.49 1.74 6.37
C VAL A 62 -12.98 1.13 7.68
N THR A 63 -13.47 -0.06 8.01
CA THR A 63 -13.14 -0.72 9.29
C THR A 63 -12.05 -1.79 9.15
N GLY A 64 -11.79 -2.27 7.94
CA GLY A 64 -10.96 -3.45 7.66
C GLY A 64 -11.63 -4.78 8.00
N ARG A 65 -12.90 -4.77 8.43
CA ARG A 65 -13.64 -6.00 8.72
C ARG A 65 -13.72 -6.84 7.45
N GLY A 66 -13.50 -8.14 7.55
CA GLY A 66 -13.51 -9.06 6.40
C GLY A 66 -12.17 -9.14 5.66
N ALA A 67 -11.18 -8.33 6.02
CA ALA A 67 -9.81 -8.56 5.56
C ALA A 67 -9.24 -9.84 6.18
N ILE A 68 -8.49 -10.60 5.39
CA ILE A 68 -7.78 -11.84 5.76
C ILE A 68 -6.26 -11.63 5.88
N GLY A 69 -5.83 -10.38 5.80
CA GLY A 69 -4.43 -10.00 5.86
C GLY A 69 -4.21 -8.59 5.32
N VAL A 70 -2.94 -8.28 5.08
CA VAL A 70 -2.48 -7.00 4.56
C VAL A 70 -1.30 -7.21 3.61
N GLU A 71 -1.21 -6.34 2.62
CA GLU A 71 -0.10 -6.29 1.67
C GLU A 71 0.61 -4.94 1.77
N PHE A 72 1.92 -5.00 2.00
CA PHE A 72 2.81 -3.85 2.03
C PHE A 72 3.73 -3.89 0.82
N ALA A 73 3.63 -2.88 -0.03
CA ALA A 73 4.59 -2.72 -1.12
C ALA A 73 5.55 -1.57 -0.85
N GLY A 74 6.83 -1.86 -1.07
CA GLY A 74 7.89 -0.88 -1.03
C GLY A 74 8.21 -0.29 -2.40
N THR A 75 8.56 0.98 -2.40
CA THR A 75 9.21 1.63 -3.53
C THR A 75 10.58 1.00 -3.85
N ALA A 76 11.16 1.42 -4.97
CA ALA A 76 12.54 1.07 -5.29
C ALA A 76 13.53 1.90 -4.48
N VAL A 77 14.73 1.33 -4.28
CA VAL A 77 15.86 2.08 -3.72
C VAL A 77 16.32 3.17 -4.70
N THR A 78 16.43 2.87 -6.00
CA THR A 78 16.97 3.83 -7.00
C THR A 78 16.16 3.93 -8.29
N SER A 79 15.47 2.88 -8.71
CA SER A 79 14.73 2.87 -9.98
C SER A 79 13.58 3.88 -10.02
N GLY A 80 13.31 4.43 -11.21
CA GLY A 80 12.17 5.31 -11.46
C GLY A 80 10.82 4.62 -11.19
N SER A 81 9.82 5.42 -10.79
CA SER A 81 8.49 4.93 -10.46
C SER A 81 7.73 4.44 -11.69
N SER A 82 6.86 3.45 -11.51
CA SER A 82 5.85 3.08 -12.51
C SER A 82 4.90 4.23 -12.84
N PHE A 83 4.75 5.21 -11.95
CA PHE A 83 3.95 6.41 -12.20
C PHE A 83 4.68 7.40 -13.11
N GLY A 84 5.99 7.22 -13.29
CA GLY A 84 6.85 8.07 -14.10
C GLY A 84 8.21 8.30 -13.43
N THR A 85 9.28 8.21 -14.21
CA THR A 85 10.63 8.51 -13.72
C THR A 85 10.73 9.98 -13.30
N ASN A 86 11.23 10.23 -12.07
CA ASN A 86 11.33 11.56 -11.46
C ASN A 86 10.00 12.33 -11.35
N ILE A 87 8.86 11.61 -11.32
CA ILE A 87 7.55 12.23 -11.14
C ILE A 87 7.52 13.05 -9.85
N GLN A 88 7.02 14.28 -9.95
CA GLN A 88 6.93 15.18 -8.80
C GLN A 88 5.75 14.80 -7.89
N PRO A 89 5.84 15.03 -6.56
CA PRO A 89 4.84 14.59 -5.60
C PRO A 89 3.41 14.94 -5.99
N ALA A 90 3.14 16.17 -6.41
CA ALA A 90 1.78 16.60 -6.78
C ALA A 90 1.19 15.82 -7.97
N ALA A 91 2.02 15.40 -8.94
CA ALA A 91 1.56 14.61 -10.07
C ALA A 91 1.38 13.14 -9.70
N ALA A 92 2.24 12.60 -8.84
CA ALA A 92 2.08 11.25 -8.30
C ALA A 92 0.82 11.15 -7.42
N ASP A 93 0.57 12.14 -6.57
CA ASP A 93 -0.62 12.22 -5.72
C ASP A 93 -1.91 12.21 -6.55
N ALA A 94 -1.94 12.89 -7.71
CA ALA A 94 -3.09 12.88 -8.60
C ALA A 94 -3.40 11.48 -9.16
N ILE A 95 -2.37 10.66 -9.41
CA ILE A 95 -2.54 9.25 -9.80
C ILE A 95 -3.02 8.43 -8.60
N SER A 96 -2.36 8.59 -7.44
CA SER A 96 -2.74 7.89 -6.20
C SER A 96 -4.18 8.15 -5.79
N ASP A 97 -4.69 9.38 -5.93
CA ASP A 97 -6.09 9.73 -5.61
C ASP A 97 -7.09 8.91 -6.44
N VAL A 98 -6.83 8.75 -7.74
CA VAL A 98 -7.65 7.89 -8.59
C VAL A 98 -7.54 6.43 -8.14
N LEU A 99 -6.32 5.95 -7.88
CA LEU A 99 -6.10 4.55 -7.50
C LEU A 99 -6.80 4.18 -6.18
N VAL A 100 -6.71 5.00 -5.12
CA VAL A 100 -7.37 4.68 -3.84
C VAL A 100 -8.90 4.76 -3.91
N GLN A 101 -9.44 5.52 -4.87
CA GLN A 101 -10.88 5.62 -5.10
C GLN A 101 -11.44 4.42 -5.88
N VAL A 102 -10.69 3.87 -6.82
CA VAL A 102 -11.16 2.77 -7.69
C VAL A 102 -10.83 1.37 -7.17
N ASN A 103 -9.99 1.25 -6.14
CA ASN A 103 -9.63 -0.03 -5.52
C ASN A 103 -10.08 -0.04 -4.07
N ASP A 104 -10.95 -0.98 -3.71
CA ASP A 104 -11.59 -0.93 -2.40
C ASP A 104 -10.62 -1.20 -1.27
N GLU A 105 -9.72 -2.12 -1.51
CA GLU A 105 -8.73 -2.62 -0.58
C GLU A 105 -7.53 -1.67 -0.43
N LEU A 106 -7.24 -0.84 -1.43
CA LEU A 106 -6.07 0.05 -1.45
C LEU A 106 -6.24 1.21 -0.46
N GLN A 107 -5.50 1.16 0.64
CA GLN A 107 -5.62 2.08 1.76
C GLN A 107 -4.71 3.32 1.64
N TRP A 108 -3.53 3.15 1.03
CA TRP A 108 -2.57 4.22 0.81
C TRP A 108 -1.72 3.95 -0.43
N SER A 109 -1.36 5.01 -1.15
CA SER A 109 -0.47 4.96 -2.31
C SER A 109 0.43 6.20 -2.36
N GLU A 110 1.71 6.01 -2.66
CA GLU A 110 2.71 7.07 -2.85
C GLU A 110 3.72 6.66 -3.95
N GLY A 111 3.82 7.46 -5.01
CA GLY A 111 4.55 7.07 -6.21
C GLY A 111 5.80 7.91 -6.55
N SER A 112 6.15 8.92 -5.77
CA SER A 112 7.24 9.87 -6.07
C SER A 112 8.56 9.49 -5.38
N TYR A 113 8.53 9.21 -4.07
CA TYR A 113 9.75 9.03 -3.30
C TYR A 113 10.36 7.63 -3.46
N ARG A 114 11.70 7.56 -3.37
CA ARG A 114 12.48 6.32 -3.31
C ARG A 114 12.89 6.05 -1.89
N GLY A 115 13.24 4.80 -1.57
CA GLY A 115 13.61 4.42 -0.22
C GLY A 115 13.34 2.96 0.08
N PHE A 116 12.92 2.72 1.32
CA PHE A 116 12.64 1.38 1.85
C PHE A 116 11.61 1.49 2.97
N PHE A 117 11.13 0.35 3.48
CA PHE A 117 10.33 0.33 4.69
C PHE A 117 10.83 -0.76 5.63
N THR A 118 10.57 -0.58 6.92
CA THR A 118 10.85 -1.60 7.95
C THR A 118 9.55 -2.16 8.49
N LEU A 119 9.59 -3.43 8.87
CA LEU A 119 8.51 -4.09 9.60
C LEU A 119 8.97 -4.43 11.01
N THR A 120 8.18 -4.01 11.99
CA THR A 120 8.32 -4.47 13.37
C THR A 120 7.11 -5.30 13.72
N ILE A 121 7.34 -6.56 14.08
CA ILE A 121 6.28 -7.56 14.26
C ILE A 121 6.42 -8.15 15.66
N ASN A 122 5.29 -8.23 16.37
CA ASN A 122 5.13 -9.04 17.57
C ASN A 122 3.84 -9.89 17.43
N PRO A 123 3.52 -10.76 18.42
CA PRO A 123 2.37 -11.65 18.30
C PRO A 123 1.01 -10.97 18.05
N ASP A 124 0.85 -9.73 18.49
CA ASP A 124 -0.44 -9.02 18.48
C ASP A 124 -0.50 -7.88 17.45
N THR A 125 0.66 -7.36 17.03
CA THR A 125 0.75 -6.14 16.24
C THR A 125 1.89 -6.20 15.22
N LEU A 126 1.64 -5.53 14.09
CA LEU A 126 2.62 -5.29 13.05
C LEU A 126 2.64 -3.80 12.73
N THR A 127 3.85 -3.25 12.56
CA THR A 127 4.05 -1.86 12.15
C THR A 127 4.94 -1.81 10.92
N ALA A 128 4.47 -1.14 9.87
CA ALA A 128 5.26 -0.77 8.71
C ALA A 128 5.64 0.72 8.80
N THR A 129 6.92 1.02 8.65
CA THR A 129 7.44 2.40 8.60
C THR A 129 8.14 2.62 7.28
N TYR A 130 7.62 3.54 6.47
CA TYR A 130 8.16 3.90 5.16
C TYR A 130 9.14 5.07 5.29
N TYR A 131 10.32 4.92 4.70
CA TYR A 131 11.39 5.91 4.71
C TYR A 131 11.66 6.39 3.30
N ALA A 132 11.55 7.71 3.11
CA ALA A 132 11.96 8.37 1.89
C ALA A 132 13.43 8.77 1.97
N MET A 133 14.15 8.60 0.85
CA MET A 133 15.50 9.09 0.67
C MET A 133 15.47 10.46 -0.02
N ASN A 134 16.34 11.37 0.42
CA ASN A 134 16.50 12.71 -0.15
C ASN A 134 17.23 12.66 -1.50
N ASN A 135 18.14 11.69 -1.66
CA ASN A 135 18.94 11.53 -2.86
C ASN A 135 19.15 10.05 -3.18
N ILE A 136 19.14 9.71 -4.47
CA ILE A 136 19.36 8.35 -4.98
C ILE A 136 20.73 8.16 -5.66
N SER A 137 21.45 9.27 -5.82
CA SER A 137 22.77 9.36 -6.46
C SER A 137 23.89 9.70 -5.46
N SER A 138 23.56 10.11 -4.23
CA SER A 138 24.51 10.33 -3.14
C SER A 138 23.99 9.76 -1.82
N ALA A 139 24.92 9.52 -0.88
CA ALA A 139 24.57 8.97 0.43
C ALA A 139 23.64 9.91 1.21
N ASN A 140 22.56 9.35 1.76
CA ASN A 140 21.69 10.02 2.72
C ASN A 140 22.35 9.89 4.10
N LEU A 141 22.92 10.99 4.61
CA LEU A 141 23.69 11.00 5.86
C LEU A 141 22.84 11.39 7.09
N ASP A 142 21.58 11.79 6.87
CA ASP A 142 20.64 12.11 7.93
C ASP A 142 19.97 10.84 8.48
N ALA A 143 19.61 10.86 9.76
CA ALA A 143 18.89 9.75 10.37
C ALA A 143 17.45 9.65 9.82
N PHE A 144 17.05 8.46 9.44
CA PHE A 144 15.69 8.14 9.03
C PHE A 144 14.75 8.18 10.25
N ALA A 145 13.77 9.10 10.27
CA ALA A 145 12.82 9.24 11.37
C ALA A 145 11.77 8.12 11.36
N SER A 146 11.57 7.44 12.50
CA SER A 146 10.60 6.34 12.62
C SER A 146 9.27 6.78 13.24
N ALA A 147 8.17 6.17 12.81
CA ALA A 147 6.85 6.28 13.42
C ALA A 147 6.25 4.88 13.64
N ASN A 148 5.50 4.72 14.75
CA ASN A 148 5.36 3.44 15.46
C ASN A 148 3.96 2.78 15.42
N LYS A 149 3.10 2.99 14.41
CA LYS A 149 1.81 2.26 14.33
C LYS A 149 1.03 2.45 13.04
N LEU A 150 0.24 1.42 12.70
CA LEU A 150 -0.87 1.51 11.76
C LEU A 150 -2.18 1.45 12.59
N ASP A 151 -2.71 2.61 12.93
CA ASP A 151 -4.04 2.78 13.52
C ASP A 151 -5.06 3.04 12.40
N ARG A 152 -6.36 2.83 12.67
CA ARG A 152 -7.43 3.44 11.88
C ARG A 152 -7.87 4.74 12.55
N PRO A 153 -7.94 5.87 11.84
CA PRO A 153 -7.64 6.05 10.41
C PRO A 153 -6.16 5.80 10.07
N VAL A 154 -5.89 5.22 8.88
CA VAL A 154 -4.53 4.82 8.43
C VAL A 154 -3.53 5.97 8.60
N ALA A 155 -2.34 5.67 9.12
CA ALA A 155 -1.32 6.66 9.50
C ALA A 155 -1.83 7.74 10.48
N GLY A 156 -2.86 7.44 11.28
CA GLY A 156 -3.51 8.43 12.14
C GLY A 156 -4.37 9.44 11.38
N GLY A 157 -4.61 9.22 10.08
CA GLY A 157 -5.43 10.06 9.23
C GLY A 157 -4.69 11.20 8.53
N SER A 158 -3.36 11.19 8.56
CA SER A 158 -2.53 12.17 7.86
C SER A 158 -1.26 11.52 7.34
N VAL A 159 -0.83 11.91 6.15
CA VAL A 159 0.44 11.48 5.56
C VAL A 159 1.20 12.70 5.06
N ASN A 160 2.53 12.63 5.15
CA ASN A 160 3.40 13.68 4.59
C ASN A 160 3.57 13.54 3.07
N ALA A 161 3.28 12.36 2.51
CA ALA A 161 3.38 12.08 1.08
C ALA A 161 2.36 10.99 0.66
N GLY A 162 1.91 11.06 -0.58
CA GLY A 162 0.91 10.15 -1.14
C GLY A 162 -0.51 10.49 -0.70
N VAL A 163 -1.43 9.57 -0.99
CA VAL A 163 -2.87 9.76 -0.76
C VAL A 163 -3.41 8.61 0.08
N LEU A 164 -4.15 8.97 1.14
CA LEU A 164 -4.94 8.04 1.93
C LEU A 164 -6.33 7.87 1.30
N LYS A 165 -6.89 6.67 1.43
CA LYS A 165 -8.28 6.44 1.02
C LYS A 165 -9.25 7.31 1.81
N SER A 166 -10.03 8.13 1.09
CA SER A 166 -10.89 9.19 1.67
C SER A 166 -12.04 8.68 2.53
N SER A 167 -12.53 7.45 2.35
CA SER A 167 -13.58 6.87 3.19
C SER A 167 -13.07 6.41 4.56
N VAL A 168 -11.76 6.26 4.71
CA VAL A 168 -11.09 5.75 5.92
C VAL A 168 -10.65 6.90 6.82
N VAL A 169 -10.76 8.15 6.36
CA VAL A 169 -10.28 9.35 7.05
C VAL A 169 -11.17 10.57 6.77
N ASN A 170 -11.49 11.39 7.77
CA ASN A 170 -11.93 12.78 7.54
C ASN A 170 -10.72 13.60 7.02
N ALA A 171 -10.33 13.41 5.77
CA ALA A 171 -9.10 13.97 5.21
C ALA A 171 -9.17 15.51 5.12
N THR A 172 -8.36 16.20 5.91
CA THR A 172 -8.05 17.62 5.70
C THR A 172 -6.56 17.71 5.38
N LYS A 173 -6.22 18.11 4.14
CA LYS A 173 -4.82 18.27 3.72
C LYS A 173 -4.24 19.48 4.47
N THR A 174 -3.34 19.27 5.42
CA THR A 174 -2.59 20.38 6.02
C THR A 174 -1.59 20.88 4.99
N VAL A 175 -1.81 22.08 4.47
CA VAL A 175 -0.87 22.75 3.58
C VAL A 175 0.26 23.28 4.45
N GLY A 176 1.45 22.68 4.33
CA GLY A 176 2.70 23.14 4.95
C GLY A 176 3.78 23.26 3.88
#